data_AF-A0A3S4L453-F1
#
_entry.id   AF-A0A3S4L453-F1
#
_cell.length_a   1.000
_cell.length_b   1.000
_cell.length_c   1.000
_cell.angle_alpha   90.00
_cell.angle_beta   90.00
_cell.angle_gamma   90.00
#
_symmetry.space_group_name_H-M   'P 1'
#
loop_
_entity.id
_entity.type
_entity.pdbx_description
1 polymer ?
#
loop_
_entity_poly.entity_id
_entity_poly.type
_entity_poly.pdbx_seq_one_letter_code
_entity_poly.pdbx_strand_id
1 'polypeptide(L)'
;MSAFLLGIGFRADMGTCARKLVLLKLIDACDDDGSRIFPAISTIARAAQCSTRQVQRELKAFLDIGLIRLVREGGKGPRSTNEFALDLDVLQLLGKGGWALVASEKRPDAAAEKGDTVSPLDRAEKGDTGSTERVTPETSKGDKLSHPTPPDPSLDPSVEREREREDGKKIDADGWALLKDWPGFAGMPKEPALKVWRSLEPDERAEAARLFPHWLALLKAQRKTHTPAPSTYFGQKLWREVPEPQAAAPKPAYAPAFGPVWAAIRMRDLLTGPKAATPLKAWEERSLADGTMKLDRDALQKANRLRGGWPMVNALHQAAETRGLGIHGFGPEEEHLGKLCEFVPIGSEVWQAWKLEHELRGWPWLPDPGTMRGVYFPAGGPAGLEAFEQSVRGTNDAQQAAE
;
A
#
# COMPACT_ATOMS: atom_id res chain seq x y z
N MET A 1 3.16 -19.68 -4.74
CA MET A 1 3.75 -19.06 -5.94
C MET A 1 5.04 -19.79 -6.29
N SER A 2 5.02 -20.56 -7.38
CA SER A 2 6.16 -21.35 -7.84
C SER A 2 6.93 -20.66 -8.96
N ALA A 3 8.21 -20.32 -8.73
CA ALA A 3 9.06 -19.70 -9.75
C ALA A 3 9.25 -20.63 -10.98
N PHE A 4 9.26 -21.94 -10.76
CA PHE A 4 9.40 -22.95 -11.82
C PHE A 4 8.20 -22.95 -12.77
N LEU A 5 6.99 -22.98 -12.21
CA LEU A 5 5.76 -22.99 -13.01
C LEU A 5 5.57 -21.67 -13.77
N LEU A 6 5.94 -20.53 -13.16
CA LEU A 6 5.93 -19.24 -13.84
C LEU A 6 6.83 -19.25 -15.09
N GLY A 7 8.05 -19.82 -14.97
CA GLY A 7 8.97 -19.94 -16.11
C GLY A 7 8.42 -20.79 -17.26
N ILE A 8 7.59 -21.80 -16.97
CA ILE A 8 6.89 -22.57 -18.01
C ILE A 8 5.74 -21.74 -18.62
N GLY A 9 4.93 -21.10 -17.78
CA GLY A 9 3.80 -20.28 -18.21
C GLY A 9 4.19 -19.11 -19.11
N PHE A 10 5.34 -18.46 -18.87
CA PHE A 10 5.84 -17.39 -19.74
C PHE A 10 6.28 -17.90 -21.12
N ARG A 11 6.92 -19.09 -21.15
CA ARG A 11 7.37 -19.74 -22.40
C ARG A 11 6.22 -20.26 -23.25
N ALA A 12 5.13 -20.70 -22.63
CA ALA A 12 3.97 -21.23 -23.35
C ALA A 12 3.38 -20.17 -24.30
N ASP A 13 3.24 -20.50 -25.58
CA ASP A 13 2.46 -19.71 -26.52
C ASP A 13 0.97 -20.01 -26.30
N MET A 14 0.23 -19.05 -25.75
CA MET A 14 -1.19 -19.24 -25.45
C MET A 14 -2.11 -18.71 -26.57
N GLY A 15 -1.55 -18.24 -27.69
CA GLY A 15 -2.28 -17.69 -28.83
C GLY A 15 -2.92 -16.31 -28.61
N THR A 16 -3.38 -15.99 -27.38
CA THR A 16 -3.89 -14.66 -27.02
C THR A 16 -3.26 -14.15 -25.73
N CYS A 17 -3.10 -12.81 -25.64
CA CYS A 17 -2.55 -12.17 -24.44
C CYS A 17 -3.43 -12.40 -23.21
N ALA A 18 -4.76 -12.29 -23.36
CA ALA A 18 -5.71 -12.50 -22.26
C ALA A 18 -5.58 -13.93 -21.69
N ARG A 19 -5.49 -14.96 -22.54
CA ARG A 19 -5.31 -16.34 -22.10
C ARG A 19 -3.99 -16.54 -21.34
N LYS A 20 -2.89 -15.98 -21.85
CA LYS A 20 -1.59 -16.04 -21.18
C LYS A 20 -1.64 -15.41 -19.79
N LEU A 21 -2.21 -14.21 -19.66
CA LEU A 21 -2.28 -13.52 -18.38
C LEU A 21 -3.21 -14.24 -17.38
N VAL A 22 -4.32 -14.82 -17.85
CA VAL A 22 -5.18 -15.66 -17.00
C VAL A 22 -4.39 -16.87 -16.48
N LEU A 23 -3.66 -17.59 -17.34
CA LEU A 23 -2.81 -18.72 -16.93
C LEU A 23 -1.76 -18.30 -15.89
N LEU A 24 -1.02 -17.21 -16.16
CA LEU A 24 0.01 -16.72 -15.24
C LEU A 24 -0.58 -16.36 -13.88
N LYS A 25 -1.78 -15.79 -13.83
CA LYS A 25 -2.44 -15.49 -12.56
C LYS A 25 -2.89 -16.75 -11.80
N LEU A 26 -3.27 -17.82 -12.51
CA LEU A 26 -3.57 -19.11 -11.88
C LEU A 26 -2.31 -19.75 -11.29
N ILE A 27 -1.19 -19.70 -12.01
CA ILE A 27 0.11 -20.20 -11.55
C ILE A 27 0.62 -19.42 -10.33
N ASP A 28 0.43 -18.10 -10.34
CA ASP A 28 0.76 -17.24 -9.20
C ASP A 28 0.01 -17.65 -7.93
N ALA A 29 -1.23 -18.12 -8.10
CA ALA A 29 -2.13 -18.52 -7.02
C ALA A 29 -2.03 -20.01 -6.62
N CYS A 30 -1.21 -20.83 -7.28
CA CYS A 30 -1.07 -22.26 -6.96
C CYS A 30 0.11 -22.55 -6.01
N ASP A 31 0.03 -23.71 -5.35
CA ASP A 31 1.15 -24.36 -4.67
C ASP A 31 2.14 -24.94 -5.73
N ASP A 32 3.34 -25.32 -5.30
CA ASP A 32 4.41 -25.81 -6.21
C ASP A 32 4.05 -27.09 -6.99
N ASP A 33 3.09 -27.87 -6.48
CA ASP A 33 2.55 -29.08 -7.11
C ASP A 33 1.38 -28.78 -8.07
N GLY A 34 1.03 -27.50 -8.28
CA GLY A 34 -0.09 -27.08 -9.11
C GLY A 34 -1.45 -27.16 -8.42
N SER A 35 -1.51 -27.49 -7.12
CA SER A 35 -2.77 -27.59 -6.38
C SER A 35 -3.25 -26.26 -5.78
N ARG A 36 -4.43 -26.30 -5.13
CA ARG A 36 -4.99 -25.24 -4.27
C ARG A 36 -5.18 -23.87 -4.93
N ILE A 37 -5.85 -23.85 -6.08
CA ILE A 37 -6.11 -22.61 -6.82
C ILE A 37 -7.52 -22.08 -6.47
N PHE A 38 -7.61 -20.98 -5.71
CA PHE A 38 -8.88 -20.36 -5.27
C PHE A 38 -9.09 -18.92 -5.79
N PRO A 39 -9.07 -18.67 -7.10
CA PRO A 39 -9.06 -17.31 -7.61
C PRO A 39 -10.49 -16.77 -7.74
N ALA A 40 -10.74 -15.57 -7.20
CA ALA A 40 -11.96 -14.84 -7.51
C ALA A 40 -11.91 -14.32 -8.96
N ILE A 41 -12.99 -14.51 -9.72
CA ILE A 41 -13.06 -14.14 -11.15
C ILE A 41 -12.73 -12.65 -11.37
N SER A 42 -13.20 -11.77 -10.49
CA SER A 42 -12.90 -10.33 -10.53
C SER A 42 -11.42 -10.02 -10.32
N THR A 43 -10.73 -10.78 -9.46
CA THR A 43 -9.30 -10.65 -9.22
C THR A 43 -8.49 -11.07 -10.46
N ILE A 44 -8.88 -12.17 -11.10
CA ILE A 44 -8.23 -12.60 -12.36
C ILE A 44 -8.46 -11.55 -13.45
N ALA A 45 -9.70 -11.07 -13.60
CA ALA A 45 -10.08 -10.08 -14.62
C ALA A 45 -9.22 -8.81 -14.50
N ARG A 46 -9.04 -8.32 -13.26
CA ARG A 46 -8.16 -7.18 -12.98
C ARG A 46 -6.69 -7.48 -13.29
N ALA A 47 -6.18 -8.66 -12.94
CA ALA A 47 -4.78 -9.01 -13.21
C ALA A 47 -4.51 -9.19 -14.72
N ALA A 48 -5.45 -9.81 -15.44
CA ALA A 48 -5.36 -10.10 -16.86
C ALA A 48 -5.84 -8.96 -17.76
N GLN A 49 -6.28 -7.83 -17.18
CA GLN A 49 -6.78 -6.65 -17.90
C GLN A 49 -7.87 -7.01 -18.93
N CYS A 50 -8.82 -7.86 -18.52
CA CYS A 50 -9.91 -8.32 -19.38
C CYS A 50 -11.23 -8.41 -18.60
N SER A 51 -12.34 -8.66 -19.31
CA SER A 51 -13.66 -8.76 -18.66
C SER A 51 -13.81 -10.06 -17.85
N THR A 52 -14.72 -10.07 -16.87
CA THR A 52 -15.06 -11.29 -16.11
C THR A 52 -15.58 -12.41 -17.01
N ARG A 53 -16.33 -12.06 -18.06
CA ARG A 53 -16.80 -13.00 -19.09
C ARG A 53 -15.64 -13.59 -19.88
N GLN A 54 -14.62 -12.79 -20.20
CA GLN A 54 -13.39 -13.29 -20.85
C GLN A 54 -12.69 -14.31 -19.95
N VAL A 55 -12.51 -14.00 -18.67
CA VAL A 55 -11.90 -14.93 -17.70
C VAL A 55 -12.67 -16.25 -17.65
N GLN A 56 -13.99 -16.21 -17.52
CA GLN A 56 -14.82 -17.41 -17.50
C GLN A 56 -14.65 -18.25 -18.76
N ARG A 57 -14.55 -17.61 -19.93
CA ARG A 57 -14.31 -18.30 -21.20
C ARG A 57 -12.94 -18.99 -21.23
N GLU A 58 -11.88 -18.31 -20.79
CA GLU A 58 -10.55 -18.92 -20.76
C GLU A 58 -10.45 -20.05 -19.72
N LEU A 59 -11.09 -19.89 -18.55
CA LEU A 59 -11.17 -20.98 -17.57
C LEU A 59 -11.91 -22.20 -18.13
N LYS A 60 -13.01 -22.00 -18.86
CA LYS A 60 -13.70 -23.08 -19.57
C LYS A 60 -12.78 -23.74 -20.59
N ALA A 61 -12.06 -22.95 -21.39
CA ALA A 61 -11.12 -23.49 -22.37
C ALA A 61 -10.00 -24.32 -21.69
N PHE A 62 -9.50 -23.88 -20.53
CA PHE A 62 -8.51 -24.63 -19.74
C PHE A 62 -9.06 -25.95 -19.19
N LEU A 63 -10.32 -25.96 -18.73
CA LEU A 63 -11.01 -27.18 -18.33
C LEU A 63 -11.18 -28.13 -19.52
N ASP A 64 -11.57 -27.60 -20.67
CA ASP A 64 -11.85 -28.38 -21.88
C ASP A 64 -10.62 -29.13 -22.40
N ILE A 65 -9.42 -28.53 -22.31
CA ILE A 65 -8.17 -29.20 -22.70
C ILE A 65 -7.51 -29.99 -21.55
N GLY A 66 -8.10 -29.96 -20.36
CA GLY A 66 -7.57 -30.60 -19.16
C GLY A 66 -6.37 -29.90 -18.52
N LEU A 67 -6.09 -28.64 -18.86
CA LEU A 67 -5.02 -27.86 -18.21
C LEU A 67 -5.34 -27.57 -16.74
N ILE A 68 -6.61 -27.35 -16.42
CA ILE A 68 -7.07 -27.26 -15.04
C ILE A 68 -8.19 -28.26 -14.81
N ARG A 69 -8.36 -28.70 -13.57
CA ARG A 69 -9.50 -29.51 -13.12
C ARG A 69 -10.18 -28.86 -11.93
N LEU A 70 -11.51 -28.97 -11.87
CA LEU A 70 -12.29 -28.55 -10.71
C LEU A 70 -12.15 -29.61 -9.60
N VAL A 71 -11.51 -29.24 -8.50
CA VAL A 71 -11.31 -30.10 -7.32
C VAL A 71 -12.52 -29.99 -6.39
N ARG A 72 -13.03 -28.77 -6.21
CA ARG A 72 -14.21 -28.50 -5.40
C ARG A 72 -15.10 -27.47 -6.06
N GLU A 73 -16.38 -27.79 -6.19
CA GLU A 73 -17.39 -26.86 -6.66
C GLU A 73 -17.78 -25.86 -5.55
N GLY A 74 -17.77 -24.57 -5.91
CA GLY A 74 -18.22 -23.47 -5.08
C GLY A 74 -19.71 -23.17 -5.24
N GLY A 75 -20.13 -21.96 -4.84
CA GLY A 75 -21.49 -21.46 -5.05
C GLY A 75 -22.54 -21.92 -4.04
N LYS A 76 -22.18 -22.68 -3.00
CA LYS A 76 -23.12 -23.18 -1.97
C LYS A 76 -23.30 -22.25 -0.77
N GLY A 77 -22.74 -21.04 -0.81
CA GLY A 77 -22.87 -20.04 0.26
C GLY A 77 -21.65 -19.11 0.40
N PRO A 78 -21.63 -18.24 1.42
CA PRO A 78 -20.49 -17.37 1.70
C PRO A 78 -19.19 -18.17 1.85
N ARG A 79 -18.11 -17.71 1.20
CA ARG A 79 -16.78 -18.37 1.16
C ARG A 79 -16.75 -19.72 0.40
N SER A 80 -17.76 -20.03 -0.41
CA SER A 80 -17.78 -21.20 -1.30
C SER A 80 -17.23 -20.81 -2.68
N THR A 81 -15.91 -20.78 -2.85
CA THR A 81 -15.24 -20.50 -4.13
C THR A 81 -14.82 -21.81 -4.79
N ASN A 82 -14.85 -21.87 -6.13
CA ASN A 82 -14.31 -23.01 -6.86
C ASN A 82 -12.82 -23.21 -6.53
N GLU A 83 -12.45 -24.46 -6.28
CA GLU A 83 -11.06 -24.88 -6.12
C GLU A 83 -10.62 -25.59 -7.40
N PHE A 84 -9.54 -25.11 -8.00
CA PHE A 84 -8.93 -25.73 -9.16
C PHE A 84 -7.56 -26.32 -8.81
N ALA A 85 -7.10 -27.25 -9.66
CA ALA A 85 -5.71 -27.70 -9.71
C ALA A 85 -5.24 -27.70 -11.16
N LEU A 86 -3.96 -27.34 -11.37
CA LEU A 86 -3.27 -27.39 -12.65
C LEU A 86 -2.78 -28.81 -12.95
N ASP A 87 -2.88 -29.21 -14.22
CA ASP A 87 -2.21 -30.39 -14.75
C ASP A 87 -0.83 -29.98 -15.28
N LEU A 88 0.22 -30.43 -14.59
CA LEU A 88 1.59 -30.03 -14.89
C LEU A 88 2.11 -30.65 -16.20
N ASP A 89 1.59 -31.80 -16.62
CA ASP A 89 1.97 -32.44 -17.87
C ASP A 89 1.39 -31.66 -19.06
N VAL A 90 0.11 -31.25 -18.95
CA VAL A 90 -0.51 -30.36 -19.96
C VAL A 90 0.19 -29.01 -20.00
N LEU A 91 0.56 -28.44 -18.84
CA LEU A 91 1.31 -27.19 -18.78
C LEU A 91 2.69 -27.30 -19.46
N GLN A 92 3.39 -28.42 -19.29
CA GLN A 92 4.67 -28.68 -19.99
C GLN A 92 4.49 -28.85 -21.50
N LEU A 93 3.42 -29.54 -21.93
CA LEU A 93 3.09 -29.67 -23.35
C LEU A 93 2.81 -28.30 -23.98
N LEU A 94 2.05 -27.43 -23.30
CA LEU A 94 1.81 -26.04 -23.73
C LEU A 94 3.11 -25.24 -23.79
N GLY A 95 4.02 -25.44 -22.83
CA GLY A 95 5.34 -24.79 -22.82
C GLY A 95 6.22 -25.17 -24.03
N LYS A 96 6.02 -26.35 -24.63
CA LYS A 96 6.80 -26.85 -25.78
C LYS A 96 6.11 -26.62 -27.12
N GLY A 97 4.80 -26.87 -27.20
CA GLY A 97 4.02 -26.90 -28.45
C GLY A 97 3.00 -25.77 -28.61
N GLY A 98 2.76 -24.98 -27.56
CA GLY A 98 1.78 -23.91 -27.57
C GLY A 98 0.31 -24.39 -27.58
N TRP A 99 -0.60 -23.43 -27.47
CA TRP A 99 -2.04 -23.67 -27.31
C TRP A 99 -2.67 -24.34 -28.52
N ALA A 100 -2.33 -23.91 -29.73
CA ALA A 100 -2.96 -24.42 -30.95
C ALA A 100 -2.75 -25.93 -31.10
N LEU A 101 -1.54 -26.42 -30.84
CA LEU A 101 -1.21 -27.84 -30.90
C LEU A 101 -1.99 -28.64 -29.85
N VAL A 102 -1.88 -28.26 -28.57
CA VAL A 102 -2.53 -28.98 -27.47
C VAL A 102 -4.06 -28.95 -27.59
N ALA A 103 -4.64 -27.81 -28.01
CA ALA A 103 -6.08 -27.69 -28.21
C ALA A 103 -6.57 -28.55 -29.39
N SER A 104 -5.79 -28.67 -30.46
CA SER A 104 -6.14 -29.52 -31.61
C SER A 104 -6.11 -31.02 -31.28
N GLU A 105 -5.15 -31.47 -30.48
CA GLU A 105 -5.04 -32.86 -30.06
C GLU A 105 -6.12 -33.26 -29.06
N LYS A 106 -6.40 -32.39 -28.09
CA LYS A 106 -7.42 -32.63 -27.05
C LYS A 106 -8.84 -32.37 -27.53
N ARG A 107 -9.00 -31.63 -28.63
CA ARG A 107 -10.30 -31.21 -29.18
C ARG A 107 -10.27 -31.25 -30.72
N PRO A 108 -10.18 -32.46 -31.33
CA PRO A 108 -10.09 -32.60 -32.79
C PRO A 108 -11.30 -31.99 -33.53
N ASP A 109 -12.47 -31.94 -32.89
CA ASP A 109 -13.71 -31.37 -33.46
C ASP A 109 -13.80 -29.83 -33.36
N ALA A 110 -12.88 -29.16 -32.64
CA ALA A 110 -12.91 -27.71 -32.46
C ALA A 110 -12.38 -26.91 -33.66
N ALA A 111 -11.70 -27.57 -34.61
CA ALA A 111 -11.19 -26.94 -35.82
C ALA A 111 -12.31 -26.38 -36.75
N ALA A 112 -13.57 -26.75 -36.51
CA ALA A 112 -14.73 -26.28 -37.27
C ALA A 112 -15.45 -25.05 -36.65
N GLU A 113 -15.13 -24.63 -35.43
CA GLU A 113 -15.69 -23.40 -34.86
C GLU A 113 -14.97 -22.18 -35.45
N LYS A 114 -15.46 -21.73 -36.61
CA LYS A 114 -15.23 -20.35 -37.10
C LYS A 114 -15.39 -19.41 -35.91
N GLY A 115 -14.37 -18.59 -35.69
CA GLY A 115 -14.29 -17.63 -34.60
C GLY A 115 -15.63 -16.98 -34.32
N ASP A 116 -16.09 -17.15 -33.09
CA ASP A 116 -17.36 -16.66 -32.60
C ASP A 116 -17.43 -15.14 -32.73
N THR A 117 -18.12 -14.65 -33.77
CA THR A 117 -18.43 -13.23 -33.96
C THR A 117 -19.71 -12.81 -33.22
N VAL A 118 -20.36 -13.71 -32.47
CA VAL A 118 -21.62 -13.38 -31.79
C VAL A 118 -21.73 -14.14 -30.47
N SER A 119 -21.59 -13.41 -29.36
CA SER A 119 -21.89 -13.92 -28.02
C SER A 119 -23.20 -14.72 -28.02
N PRO A 120 -23.24 -15.95 -27.51
CA PRO A 120 -24.49 -16.68 -27.33
C PRO A 120 -25.40 -15.85 -26.42
N LEU A 121 -26.43 -15.27 -27.01
CA LEU A 121 -27.57 -14.73 -26.31
C LEU A 121 -28.59 -15.86 -26.24
N ASP A 122 -29.01 -16.21 -25.02
CA ASP A 122 -30.17 -17.08 -24.81
C ASP A 122 -31.36 -16.50 -25.58
N ARG A 123 -32.15 -17.38 -26.21
CA ARG A 123 -33.36 -17.06 -27.00
C ARG A 123 -34.51 -16.54 -26.12
N ALA A 124 -34.26 -15.54 -25.29
CA ALA A 124 -35.31 -14.73 -24.68
C ALA A 124 -35.44 -13.46 -25.51
N GLU A 125 -36.58 -13.39 -26.21
CA GLU A 125 -37.01 -12.31 -27.10
C GLU A 125 -36.75 -10.90 -26.53
N LYS A 126 -35.99 -10.10 -27.28
CA LYS A 126 -36.33 -8.69 -27.56
C LYS A 126 -35.34 -8.08 -28.54
N GLY A 127 -35.87 -7.35 -29.52
CA GLY A 127 -35.10 -6.32 -30.24
C GLY A 127 -35.20 -6.42 -31.76
N ASP A 128 -36.38 -6.08 -32.26
CA ASP A 128 -36.66 -5.44 -33.55
C ASP A 128 -35.49 -5.24 -34.54
N THR A 129 -35.46 -6.03 -35.60
CA THR A 129 -34.86 -5.63 -36.88
C THR A 129 -35.72 -6.20 -38.00
N GLY A 130 -36.62 -5.35 -38.49
CA GLY A 130 -37.42 -5.62 -39.67
C GLY A 130 -36.56 -5.97 -40.88
N SER A 131 -37.02 -6.97 -41.63
CA SER A 131 -36.52 -7.39 -42.93
C SER A 131 -36.37 -6.20 -43.87
N THR A 132 -35.14 -5.75 -44.10
CA THR A 132 -34.79 -4.91 -45.25
C THR A 132 -33.75 -5.63 -46.08
N GLU A 133 -34.06 -5.74 -47.36
CA GLU A 133 -33.28 -6.41 -48.38
C GLU A 133 -31.96 -5.67 -48.61
N ARG A 134 -30.85 -6.42 -48.66
CA ARG A 134 -29.50 -5.89 -48.80
C ARG A 134 -29.33 -5.21 -50.17
N VAL A 135 -29.03 -3.90 -50.18
CA VAL A 135 -28.59 -3.18 -51.38
C VAL A 135 -27.07 -3.06 -51.37
N THR A 136 -26.35 -4.09 -51.86
CA THR A 136 -24.99 -3.99 -52.43
C THR A 136 -24.50 -5.37 -52.89
N PRO A 137 -23.90 -5.50 -54.09
CA PRO A 137 -23.37 -6.78 -54.58
C PRO A 137 -21.99 -7.07 -53.97
N GLU A 138 -21.65 -8.36 -53.96
CA GLU A 138 -20.40 -8.91 -53.43
C GLU A 138 -19.15 -8.21 -53.99
N THR A 139 -18.19 -7.93 -53.11
CA THR A 139 -16.80 -7.61 -53.51
C THR A 139 -15.85 -8.68 -53.03
N SER A 140 -14.95 -9.03 -53.93
CA SER A 140 -13.91 -10.05 -53.85
C SER A 140 -13.03 -9.92 -52.62
N LYS A 141 -12.83 -11.05 -51.93
CA LYS A 141 -11.79 -11.23 -50.91
C LYS A 141 -10.42 -10.87 -51.49
N GLY A 142 -9.78 -9.86 -50.91
CA GLY A 142 -8.42 -9.45 -51.21
C GLY A 142 -7.81 -8.75 -50.01
N ASP A 143 -6.62 -9.22 -49.65
CA ASP A 143 -5.82 -8.83 -48.49
C ASP A 143 -5.58 -7.32 -48.41
N LYS A 144 -5.78 -6.73 -47.23
CA LYS A 144 -5.34 -5.37 -46.89
C LYS A 144 -4.72 -5.37 -45.49
N LEU A 145 -3.43 -5.65 -45.45
CA LEU A 145 -2.53 -5.01 -44.50
C LEU A 145 -2.66 -3.49 -44.68
N SER A 146 -2.77 -2.78 -43.55
CA SER A 146 -2.95 -1.33 -43.42
C SER A 146 -4.37 -0.82 -43.72
N HIS A 147 -5.17 -0.75 -42.65
CA HIS A 147 -6.33 0.15 -42.60
C HIS A 147 -5.80 1.59 -42.65
N PRO A 148 -6.44 2.52 -43.39
CA PRO A 148 -6.23 3.95 -43.16
C PRO A 148 -6.52 4.22 -41.69
N THR A 149 -5.66 4.98 -41.00
CA THR A 149 -5.97 5.50 -39.67
C THR A 149 -7.38 6.07 -39.71
N PRO A 150 -8.33 5.56 -38.90
CA PRO A 150 -9.67 6.12 -38.83
C PRO A 150 -9.56 7.61 -38.56
N PRO A 151 -10.46 8.47 -39.08
CA PRO A 151 -10.58 9.83 -38.58
C PRO A 151 -10.72 9.72 -37.06
N ASP A 152 -9.91 10.47 -36.33
CA ASP A 152 -9.79 10.44 -34.88
C ASP A 152 -11.19 10.25 -34.25
N PRO A 153 -11.45 9.14 -33.53
CA PRO A 153 -12.74 8.98 -32.89
C PRO A 153 -12.90 10.16 -31.93
N SER A 154 -14.03 10.87 -32.05
CA SER A 154 -14.48 11.86 -31.07
C SER A 154 -14.02 11.47 -29.66
N LEU A 155 -13.14 12.28 -29.08
CA LEU A 155 -12.62 12.11 -27.72
C LEU A 155 -13.71 12.24 -26.64
N ASP A 156 -14.96 12.48 -27.01
CA ASP A 156 -16.09 12.43 -26.09
C ASP A 156 -16.86 11.11 -26.25
N PRO A 157 -16.78 10.19 -25.27
CA PRO A 157 -17.72 9.08 -25.21
C PRO A 157 -19.13 9.64 -25.02
N SER A 158 -20.10 9.07 -25.72
CA SER A 158 -21.53 9.35 -25.55
C SER A 158 -21.99 8.95 -24.14
N VAL A 159 -21.73 9.79 -23.15
CA VAL A 159 -22.19 9.61 -21.76
C VAL A 159 -23.53 10.31 -21.51
N GLU A 160 -24.07 11.01 -22.51
CA GLU A 160 -25.23 11.90 -22.32
C GLU A 160 -26.61 11.22 -22.28
N ARG A 161 -26.71 9.89 -22.44
CA ARG A 161 -28.03 9.21 -22.36
C ARG A 161 -28.23 8.22 -21.22
N GLU A 162 -27.20 7.96 -20.42
CA GLU A 162 -27.30 7.25 -19.12
C GLU A 162 -27.06 8.17 -17.92
N ARG A 163 -26.76 9.46 -18.13
CA ARG A 163 -26.38 10.41 -17.06
C ARG A 163 -27.52 11.12 -16.34
N GLU A 164 -28.79 10.89 -16.67
CA GLU A 164 -29.90 11.66 -16.07
C GLU A 164 -30.89 10.86 -15.21
N ARG A 165 -30.56 9.62 -14.83
CA ARG A 165 -31.26 8.97 -13.70
C ARG A 165 -30.22 8.47 -12.73
N GLU A 166 -30.10 9.14 -11.59
CA GLU A 166 -29.35 8.59 -10.49
C GLU A 166 -29.82 7.17 -10.19
N ASP A 167 -28.89 6.24 -10.10
CA ASP A 167 -29.20 4.86 -9.73
C ASP A 167 -29.76 4.86 -8.29
N GLY A 168 -31.07 4.69 -8.16
CA GLY A 168 -31.74 4.68 -6.86
C GLY A 168 -31.17 3.64 -5.89
N LYS A 169 -30.57 2.56 -6.40
CA LYS A 169 -29.87 1.57 -5.56
C LYS A 169 -28.59 2.15 -4.96
N LYS A 170 -27.88 3.00 -5.70
CA LYS A 170 -26.68 3.69 -5.23
C LYS A 170 -27.02 4.74 -4.20
N ILE A 171 -28.08 5.53 -4.43
CA ILE A 171 -28.60 6.50 -3.44
C ILE A 171 -28.90 5.79 -2.12
N ASP A 172 -29.61 4.67 -2.17
CA ASP A 172 -29.96 3.90 -0.97
C ASP A 172 -28.72 3.32 -0.29
N ALA A 173 -27.77 2.75 -1.05
CA ALA A 173 -26.54 2.21 -0.50
C ALA A 173 -25.71 3.29 0.23
N ASP A 174 -25.57 4.47 -0.36
CA ASP A 174 -24.82 5.59 0.22
C ASP A 174 -25.51 6.11 1.49
N GLY A 175 -26.84 6.21 1.48
CA GLY A 175 -27.63 6.61 2.65
C GLY A 175 -27.52 5.60 3.78
N TRP A 176 -27.61 4.29 3.47
CA TRP A 176 -27.43 3.22 4.46
C TRP A 176 -26.03 3.18 5.04
N ALA A 177 -25.00 3.43 4.22
CA ALA A 177 -23.62 3.49 4.69
C ALA A 177 -23.43 4.57 5.75
N LEU A 178 -24.00 5.76 5.54
CA LEU A 178 -23.92 6.86 6.51
C LEU A 178 -24.76 6.60 7.77
N LEU A 179 -25.95 6.03 7.61
CA LEU A 179 -26.87 5.74 8.72
C LEU A 179 -26.41 4.58 9.60
N LYS A 180 -25.58 3.66 9.08
CA LYS A 180 -25.09 2.49 9.81
C LYS A 180 -24.39 2.90 11.11
N ASP A 181 -23.49 3.86 11.03
CA ASP A 181 -22.58 4.25 12.12
C ASP A 181 -23.08 5.46 12.94
N TRP A 182 -24.39 5.73 12.93
CA TRP A 182 -24.97 6.86 13.63
C TRP A 182 -24.92 6.73 15.16
N PRO A 183 -24.29 7.66 15.89
CA PRO A 183 -24.17 7.60 17.36
C PRO A 183 -25.54 7.62 18.05
N GLY A 184 -25.76 6.69 18.99
CA GLY A 184 -27.00 6.64 19.78
C GLY A 184 -28.24 6.16 19.02
N PHE A 185 -28.10 5.68 17.78
CA PHE A 185 -29.22 5.20 16.94
C PHE A 185 -29.14 3.70 16.60
N ALA A 186 -28.36 2.95 17.37
CA ALA A 186 -28.29 1.49 17.26
C ALA A 186 -29.65 0.86 17.58
N GLY A 187 -30.16 0.00 16.70
CA GLY A 187 -31.45 -0.68 16.88
C GLY A 187 -32.70 0.17 16.58
N MET A 188 -32.55 1.46 16.26
CA MET A 188 -33.66 2.34 15.88
C MET A 188 -34.01 2.22 14.38
N PRO A 189 -35.28 2.41 13.98
CA PRO A 189 -35.68 2.39 12.58
C PRO A 189 -35.07 3.57 11.81
N LYS A 190 -34.29 3.26 10.77
CA LYS A 190 -33.55 4.23 9.94
C LYS A 190 -34.28 4.59 8.64
N GLU A 191 -35.36 3.87 8.30
CA GLU A 191 -36.17 4.10 7.09
C GLU A 191 -36.72 5.55 6.98
N PRO A 192 -37.19 6.20 8.06
CA PRO A 192 -37.63 7.60 7.96
C PRO A 192 -36.50 8.56 7.56
N ALA A 193 -35.27 8.30 8.00
CA ALA A 193 -34.12 9.10 7.61
C ALA A 193 -33.71 8.83 6.16
N LEU A 194 -33.81 7.57 5.71
CA LEU A 194 -33.56 7.22 4.31
C LEU A 194 -34.56 7.87 3.36
N LYS A 195 -35.83 8.03 3.78
CA LYS A 195 -36.83 8.79 3.01
C LYS A 195 -36.42 10.26 2.82
N VAL A 196 -35.86 10.89 3.85
CA VAL A 196 -35.34 12.27 3.75
C VAL A 196 -34.09 12.32 2.87
N TRP A 197 -33.19 11.34 2.99
CA TRP A 197 -32.00 11.21 2.14
C TRP A 197 -32.33 11.09 0.65
N ARG A 198 -33.35 10.30 0.29
CA ARG A 198 -33.86 10.16 -1.08
C ARG A 198 -34.40 11.47 -1.65
N SER A 199 -34.86 12.39 -0.80
CA SER A 199 -35.41 13.69 -1.22
C SER A 199 -34.36 14.80 -1.34
N LEU A 200 -33.11 14.55 -0.97
CA LEU A 200 -32.01 15.50 -1.16
C LEU A 200 -31.57 15.51 -2.62
N GLU A 201 -30.98 16.62 -3.07
CA GLU A 201 -30.32 16.69 -4.37
C GLU A 201 -28.96 15.95 -4.37
N PRO A 202 -28.38 15.60 -5.54
CA PRO A 202 -27.10 14.88 -5.62
C PRO A 202 -25.97 15.57 -4.86
N ASP A 203 -25.84 16.89 -5.05
CA ASP A 203 -24.82 17.71 -4.41
C ASP A 203 -25.04 17.78 -2.89
N GLU A 204 -26.31 17.84 -2.45
CA GLU A 204 -26.66 17.88 -1.03
C GLU A 204 -26.34 16.57 -0.32
N ARG A 205 -26.54 15.43 -0.98
CA ARG A 205 -26.10 14.13 -0.47
C ARG A 205 -24.58 14.05 -0.36
N ALA A 206 -23.86 14.52 -1.37
CA ALA A 206 -22.40 14.53 -1.37
C ALA A 206 -21.84 15.43 -0.25
N GLU A 207 -22.40 16.62 -0.07
CA GLU A 207 -22.03 17.54 1.01
C GLU A 207 -22.35 16.96 2.40
N ALA A 208 -23.56 16.43 2.58
CA ALA A 208 -23.98 15.81 3.83
C ALA A 208 -23.03 14.66 4.21
N ALA A 209 -22.68 13.80 3.26
CA ALA A 209 -21.74 12.71 3.50
C ALA A 209 -20.33 13.20 3.86
N ARG A 210 -19.82 14.21 3.13
CA ARG A 210 -18.49 14.80 3.35
C ARG A 210 -18.37 15.48 4.72
N LEU A 211 -19.40 16.19 5.14
CA LEU A 211 -19.38 17.03 6.34
C LEU A 211 -19.88 16.31 7.60
N PHE A 212 -20.51 15.13 7.47
CA PHE A 212 -21.00 14.36 8.63
C PHE A 212 -19.94 14.09 9.71
N PRO A 213 -18.71 13.63 9.41
CA PRO A 213 -17.67 13.44 10.43
C PRO A 213 -17.27 14.74 11.14
N HIS A 214 -17.25 15.86 10.39
CA HIS A 214 -16.89 17.18 10.90
C HIS A 214 -17.98 17.75 11.81
N TRP A 215 -19.24 17.54 11.44
CA TRP A 215 -20.38 17.86 12.29
C TRP A 215 -20.34 17.10 13.62
N LEU A 216 -20.03 15.81 13.62
CA LEU A 216 -19.85 15.04 14.86
C LEU A 216 -18.70 15.59 15.72
N ALA A 217 -17.59 15.98 15.10
CA ALA A 217 -16.47 16.62 15.80
C ALA A 217 -16.88 17.97 16.41
N LEU A 218 -17.69 18.78 15.70
CA LEU A 218 -18.23 20.05 16.18
C LEU A 218 -19.14 19.84 17.40
N LEU A 219 -20.05 18.85 17.38
CA LEU A 219 -20.90 18.53 18.53
C LEU A 219 -20.08 18.15 19.76
N LYS A 220 -19.03 17.34 19.56
CA LYS A 220 -18.09 16.95 20.62
C LYS A 220 -17.33 18.15 21.18
N ALA A 221 -16.85 19.05 20.32
CA ALA A 221 -16.18 20.29 20.74
C ALA A 221 -17.10 21.23 21.54
N GLN A 222 -18.37 21.30 21.16
CA GLN A 222 -19.43 22.04 21.88
C GLN A 222 -19.90 21.34 23.16
N ARG A 223 -19.35 20.17 23.51
CA ARG A 223 -19.74 19.34 24.66
C ARG A 223 -21.24 18.98 24.67
N LYS A 224 -21.87 18.90 23.49
CA LYS A 224 -23.25 18.44 23.37
C LYS A 224 -23.30 16.94 23.66
N THR A 225 -24.13 16.54 24.60
CA THR A 225 -24.31 15.15 25.03
C THR A 225 -25.28 14.37 24.13
N HIS A 226 -26.14 15.08 23.40
CA HIS A 226 -27.15 14.50 22.51
C HIS A 226 -26.77 14.71 21.03
N THR A 227 -26.76 13.62 20.26
CA THR A 227 -26.62 13.67 18.79
C THR A 227 -28.02 13.70 18.18
N PRO A 228 -28.40 14.76 17.42
CA PRO A 228 -29.68 14.80 16.71
C PRO A 228 -29.95 13.55 15.87
N ALA A 229 -31.23 13.22 15.68
CA ALA A 229 -31.62 12.08 14.87
C ALA A 229 -31.17 12.26 13.41
N PRO A 230 -30.90 11.16 12.68
CA PRO A 230 -30.46 11.27 11.29
C PRO A 230 -31.45 11.98 10.37
N SER A 231 -32.76 11.81 10.60
CA SER A 231 -33.81 12.54 9.89
C SER A 231 -33.75 14.06 10.14
N THR A 232 -33.36 14.49 11.34
CA THR A 232 -33.15 15.91 11.67
C THR A 232 -31.93 16.47 10.96
N TYR A 233 -30.83 15.71 10.92
CA TYR A 233 -29.62 16.11 10.22
C TYR A 233 -29.87 16.35 8.73
N PHE A 234 -30.53 15.40 8.05
CA PHE A 234 -30.93 15.52 6.65
C PHE A 234 -32.00 16.60 6.42
N GLY A 235 -33.05 16.62 7.24
CA GLY A 235 -34.19 17.49 7.03
C GLY A 235 -33.87 18.98 7.26
N GLN A 236 -32.99 19.28 8.21
CA GLN A 236 -32.58 20.66 8.53
C GLN A 236 -31.25 21.05 7.86
N LYS A 237 -30.64 20.16 7.07
CA LYS A 237 -29.37 20.41 6.38
C LYS A 237 -28.26 20.89 7.31
N LEU A 238 -28.12 20.23 8.47
CA LEU A 238 -27.22 20.67 9.56
C LEU A 238 -25.73 20.69 9.16
N TRP A 239 -25.35 20.06 8.04
CA TRP A 239 -23.99 20.19 7.49
C TRP A 239 -23.66 21.60 7.01
N ARG A 240 -24.66 22.40 6.62
CA ARG A 240 -24.43 23.77 6.15
C ARG A 240 -23.92 24.72 7.24
N GLU A 241 -24.13 24.36 8.50
CA GLU A 241 -23.63 25.10 9.66
C GLU A 241 -22.22 24.65 10.09
N VAL A 242 -21.63 23.67 9.40
CA VAL A 242 -20.29 23.15 9.69
C VAL A 242 -19.26 24.04 8.99
N PRO A 243 -18.37 24.71 9.71
CA PRO A 243 -17.26 25.43 9.10
C PRO A 243 -16.44 24.50 8.22
N GLU A 244 -15.90 25.05 7.12
CA GLU A 244 -15.14 24.25 6.17
C GLU A 244 -13.93 23.60 6.87
N PRO A 245 -13.70 22.28 6.70
CA PRO A 245 -12.65 21.60 7.44
C PRO A 245 -11.27 22.13 7.04
N GLN A 246 -10.57 22.78 7.97
CA GLN A 246 -9.12 22.94 7.84
C GLN A 246 -8.48 21.56 7.96
N ALA A 247 -7.59 21.23 7.03
CA ALA A 247 -6.87 19.96 7.02
C ALA A 247 -6.26 19.71 8.40
N ALA A 248 -6.63 18.59 9.04
CA ALA A 248 -6.08 18.22 10.33
C ALA A 248 -4.55 18.10 10.17
N ALA A 249 -3.81 18.84 11.01
CA ALA A 249 -2.36 18.75 11.02
C ALA A 249 -1.93 17.28 11.19
N PRO A 250 -0.94 16.79 10.42
CA PRO A 250 -0.49 15.41 10.52
C PRO A 250 -0.07 15.12 11.96
N LYS A 251 -0.46 13.93 12.47
CA LYS A 251 -0.03 13.49 13.80
C LYS A 251 1.50 13.52 13.87
N PRO A 252 2.10 14.06 14.94
CA PRO A 252 3.55 14.12 15.04
C PRO A 252 4.13 12.72 15.01
N ALA A 253 5.08 12.48 14.11
CA ALA A 253 5.74 11.19 13.97
C ALA A 253 6.47 10.83 15.28
N TYR A 254 6.45 9.53 15.65
CA TYR A 254 7.11 9.00 16.85
C TYR A 254 8.16 7.96 16.48
N ALA A 255 9.40 8.20 16.89
CA ALA A 255 10.53 7.30 16.69
C ALA A 255 10.88 6.64 18.04
N PRO A 256 10.70 5.31 18.19
CA PRO A 256 10.97 4.64 19.46
C PRO A 256 12.46 4.73 19.85
N ALA A 257 12.73 4.70 21.17
CA ALA A 257 14.09 4.63 21.69
C ALA A 257 14.87 3.47 21.07
N PHE A 258 16.14 3.70 20.75
CA PHE A 258 17.02 2.76 20.06
C PHE A 258 16.56 2.30 18.66
N GLY A 259 15.47 2.86 18.11
CA GLY A 259 15.02 2.60 16.75
C GLY A 259 15.85 3.30 15.67
N PRO A 260 15.61 3.03 14.37
CA PRO A 260 16.44 3.52 13.27
C PRO A 260 16.48 5.05 13.16
N VAL A 261 15.32 5.71 13.24
CA VAL A 261 15.22 7.18 13.19
C VAL A 261 15.83 7.83 14.45
N TRP A 262 15.62 7.22 15.62
CA TRP A 262 16.24 7.69 16.87
C TRP A 262 17.77 7.60 16.80
N ALA A 263 18.29 6.48 16.28
CA ALA A 263 19.71 6.27 16.09
C ALA A 263 20.30 7.26 15.06
N ALA A 264 19.58 7.52 13.97
CA ALA A 264 19.98 8.48 12.96
C ALA A 264 20.09 9.91 13.52
N ILE A 265 19.08 10.37 14.25
CA ILE A 265 19.09 11.71 14.89
C ILE A 265 20.27 11.83 15.87
N ARG A 266 20.50 10.79 16.68
CA ARG A 266 21.63 10.74 17.60
C ARG A 266 22.97 10.82 16.84
N MET A 267 23.15 10.01 15.81
CA MET A 267 24.40 9.95 15.04
C MET A 267 24.68 11.25 14.30
N ARG A 268 23.65 11.90 13.74
CA ARG A 268 23.76 13.24 13.15
C ARG A 268 24.33 14.26 14.15
N ASP A 269 23.81 14.30 15.38
CA ASP A 269 24.29 15.24 16.39
C ASP A 269 25.75 14.95 16.81
N LEU A 270 26.13 13.67 16.92
CA LEU A 270 27.52 13.28 17.19
C LEU A 270 28.49 13.72 16.09
N LEU A 271 28.09 13.55 14.83
CA LEU A 271 28.89 13.90 13.65
C LEU A 271 29.14 15.40 13.51
N THR A 272 28.19 16.23 13.96
CA THR A 272 28.30 17.69 13.90
C THR A 272 29.09 18.29 15.08
N GLY A 273 29.79 17.45 15.85
CA GLY A 273 30.69 17.84 16.92
C GLY A 273 29.99 18.31 18.21
N PRO A 274 30.76 18.53 19.30
CA PRO A 274 30.21 18.97 20.57
C PRO A 274 29.59 20.37 20.48
N LYS A 275 28.42 20.55 21.08
CA LYS A 275 27.63 21.79 21.10
C LYS A 275 27.92 22.70 22.30
N ALA A 276 28.59 22.17 23.32
CA ALA A 276 28.92 22.92 24.51
C ALA A 276 30.38 22.73 24.92
N ALA A 277 31.03 23.84 25.29
CA ALA A 277 32.33 23.81 25.94
C ALA A 277 32.19 23.25 27.36
N THR A 278 33.08 22.33 27.71
CA THR A 278 33.06 21.62 29.01
C THR A 278 34.43 21.72 29.69
N PRO A 279 34.85 22.95 30.05
CA PRO A 279 36.15 23.16 30.70
C PRO A 279 36.20 22.46 32.08
N LEU A 280 37.41 22.25 32.57
CA LEU A 280 37.62 21.76 33.93
C LEU A 280 37.08 22.79 34.93
N LYS A 281 36.39 22.29 35.95
CA LYS A 281 35.91 23.12 37.06
C LYS A 281 37.08 23.49 37.97
N ALA A 282 36.99 24.62 38.66
CA ALA A 282 38.06 25.08 39.57
C ALA A 282 38.40 24.10 40.70
N TRP A 283 37.50 23.19 41.09
CA TRP A 283 37.82 22.12 42.05
C TRP A 283 38.55 20.95 41.39
N GLU A 284 38.27 20.63 40.12
CA GLU A 284 38.96 19.60 39.34
C GLU A 284 40.42 19.98 39.11
N GLU A 285 40.67 21.26 38.78
CA GLU A 285 42.03 21.78 38.61
C GLU A 285 42.83 21.75 39.91
N ARG A 286 42.20 22.10 41.04
CA ARG A 286 42.83 21.98 42.36
C ARG A 286 43.15 20.54 42.72
N SER A 287 42.22 19.61 42.52
CA SER A 287 42.46 18.20 42.82
C SER A 287 43.55 17.56 41.93
N LEU A 288 43.70 18.02 40.69
CA LEU A 288 44.82 17.65 39.82
C LEU A 288 46.15 18.20 40.34
N ALA A 289 46.19 19.47 40.77
CA ALA A 289 47.38 20.09 41.32
C ALA A 289 47.82 19.44 42.64
N ASP A 290 46.87 19.10 43.50
CA ASP A 290 47.10 18.51 44.82
C ASP A 290 47.34 16.99 44.77
N GLY A 291 47.31 16.37 43.57
CA GLY A 291 47.52 14.93 43.38
C GLY A 291 46.43 14.03 43.96
N THR A 292 45.28 14.60 44.35
CA THR A 292 44.15 13.86 44.94
C THR A 292 43.21 13.29 43.87
N MET A 293 43.30 13.78 42.64
CA MET A 293 42.53 13.28 41.49
C MET A 293 43.15 11.98 40.96
N LYS A 294 42.31 10.95 40.77
CA LYS A 294 42.73 9.64 40.22
C LYS A 294 42.90 9.64 38.69
N LEU A 295 42.18 10.53 38.02
CA LEU A 295 42.21 10.70 36.57
C LEU A 295 43.24 11.78 36.21
N ASP A 296 43.92 11.60 35.08
CA ASP A 296 44.73 12.67 34.51
C ASP A 296 43.85 13.78 33.89
N ARG A 297 44.50 14.86 33.45
CA ARG A 297 43.82 16.05 32.90
C ARG A 297 43.01 15.70 31.64
N ASP A 298 43.56 14.87 30.76
CA ASP A 298 42.98 14.55 29.46
C ASP A 298 41.76 13.62 29.62
N ALA A 299 41.86 12.63 30.51
CA ALA A 299 40.77 11.74 30.85
C ALA A 299 39.60 12.51 31.51
N LEU A 300 39.91 13.51 32.35
CA LEU A 300 38.89 14.33 32.98
C LEU A 300 38.20 15.28 31.99
N GLN A 301 38.96 15.88 31.08
CA GLN A 301 38.39 16.67 29.98
C GLN A 301 37.53 15.81 29.04
N LYS A 302 37.98 14.60 28.71
CA LYS A 302 37.20 13.63 27.93
C LYS A 302 35.89 13.28 28.66
N ALA A 303 35.94 13.00 29.95
CA ALA A 303 34.75 12.70 30.76
C ALA A 303 33.78 13.89 30.86
N ASN A 304 34.29 15.12 30.98
CA ASN A 304 33.46 16.33 30.96
C ASN A 304 32.78 16.53 29.61
N ARG A 305 33.51 16.29 28.52
CA ARG A 305 32.96 16.35 27.15
C ARG A 305 31.90 15.30 26.91
N LEU A 306 32.08 14.07 27.38
CA LEU A 306 31.05 13.03 27.27
C LEU A 306 29.75 13.44 28.01
N ARG A 307 29.87 14.04 29.21
CA ARG A 307 28.71 14.43 30.03
C ARG A 307 27.99 15.70 29.57
N GLY A 308 28.71 16.65 28.99
CA GLY A 308 28.14 17.97 28.66
C GLY A 308 28.30 18.41 27.21
N GLY A 309 29.16 17.76 26.43
CA GLY A 309 29.48 18.17 25.06
C GLY A 309 28.34 17.98 24.07
N TRP A 310 27.46 17.00 24.29
CA TRP A 310 26.30 16.72 23.44
C TRP A 310 24.99 16.72 24.26
N PRO A 311 24.45 17.91 24.61
CA PRO A 311 23.26 18.01 25.43
C PRO A 311 22.06 17.25 24.86
N MET A 312 21.85 17.30 23.54
CA MET A 312 20.75 16.59 22.87
C MET A 312 20.92 15.07 22.98
N VAL A 313 22.09 14.52 22.62
CA VAL A 313 22.38 13.08 22.75
C VAL A 313 22.21 12.61 24.19
N ASN A 314 22.73 13.37 25.16
CA ASN A 314 22.65 13.01 26.57
C ASN A 314 21.21 13.05 27.09
N ALA A 315 20.39 14.01 26.64
CA ALA A 315 18.96 14.04 26.94
C ALA A 315 18.21 12.84 26.33
N LEU A 316 18.53 12.48 25.08
CA LEU A 316 17.97 11.28 24.43
C LEU A 316 18.33 10.00 25.19
N HIS A 317 19.58 9.88 25.61
CA HIS A 317 20.06 8.74 26.41
C HIS A 317 19.33 8.64 27.74
N GLN A 318 19.23 9.75 28.46
CA GLN A 318 18.52 9.80 29.73
C GLN A 318 17.03 9.45 29.57
N ALA A 319 16.36 9.95 28.52
CA ALA A 319 14.96 9.66 28.26
C ALA A 319 14.72 8.18 27.90
N ALA A 320 15.62 7.59 27.11
CA ALA A 320 15.59 6.18 26.75
C ALA A 320 15.82 5.28 27.97
N GLU A 321 16.84 5.58 28.79
CA GLU A 321 17.22 4.78 29.95
C GLU A 321 16.19 4.86 31.08
N THR A 322 15.73 6.08 31.43
CA THR A 322 14.89 6.28 32.63
C THR A 322 13.40 6.06 32.37
N ARG A 323 12.93 6.29 31.14
CA ARG A 323 11.50 6.28 30.80
C ARG A 323 11.16 5.42 29.59
N GLY A 324 12.15 4.86 28.88
CA GLY A 324 11.93 4.12 27.63
C GLY A 324 11.39 4.99 26.50
N LEU A 325 11.57 6.31 26.56
CA LEU A 325 10.94 7.26 25.64
C LEU A 325 11.82 7.52 24.40
N GLY A 326 11.15 7.53 23.24
CA GLY A 326 11.71 7.92 21.97
C GLY A 326 11.57 9.42 21.66
N ILE A 327 11.58 9.77 20.38
CA ILE A 327 11.51 11.16 19.87
C ILE A 327 10.16 11.40 19.21
N HIS A 328 9.56 12.57 19.47
CA HIS A 328 8.37 13.06 18.77
C HIS A 328 8.74 14.19 17.80
N GLY A 329 7.92 14.36 16.76
CA GLY A 329 7.98 15.55 15.90
C GLY A 329 9.17 15.60 14.96
N PHE A 330 9.69 14.45 14.54
CA PHE A 330 10.71 14.38 13.49
C PHE A 330 10.08 14.54 12.10
N GLY A 331 10.87 14.99 11.13
CA GLY A 331 10.43 15.26 9.76
C GLY A 331 10.89 14.21 8.74
N PRO A 332 10.57 14.43 7.44
CA PRO A 332 10.97 13.53 6.36
C PRO A 332 12.48 13.30 6.25
N GLU A 333 13.29 14.28 6.66
CA GLU A 333 14.76 14.18 6.65
C GLU A 333 15.28 13.17 7.66
N GLU A 334 14.83 13.25 8.92
CA GLU A 334 15.18 12.25 9.94
C GLU A 334 14.68 10.86 9.55
N GLU A 335 13.51 10.77 8.90
CA GLU A 335 12.99 9.52 8.38
C GLU A 335 13.90 8.93 7.29
N HIS A 336 14.41 9.78 6.39
CA HIS A 336 15.38 9.38 5.37
C HIS A 336 16.69 8.89 6.00
N LEU A 337 17.26 9.63 6.96
CA LEU A 337 18.47 9.20 7.67
C LEU A 337 18.25 7.89 8.43
N GLY A 338 17.05 7.67 8.98
CA GLY A 338 16.68 6.40 9.61
C GLY A 338 16.75 5.20 8.66
N LYS A 339 16.48 5.39 7.35
CA LYS A 339 16.60 4.32 6.34
C LYS A 339 18.05 3.94 6.01
N LEU A 340 19.00 4.79 6.40
CA LEU A 340 20.44 4.53 6.27
C LEU A 340 21.01 3.79 7.49
N CYS A 341 20.20 3.50 8.50
CA CYS A 341 20.60 2.73 9.66
C CYS A 341 20.23 1.25 9.50
N GLU A 342 21.11 0.37 9.97
CA GLU A 342 20.89 -1.08 10.05
C GLU A 342 20.78 -1.55 11.50
N PHE A 343 20.12 -2.69 11.70
CA PHE A 343 20.06 -3.32 13.00
C PHE A 343 21.38 -4.03 13.32
N VAL A 344 21.99 -3.69 14.45
CA VAL A 344 23.24 -4.24 14.95
C VAL A 344 22.96 -5.04 16.23
N PRO A 345 23.11 -6.38 16.19
CA PRO A 345 22.95 -7.22 17.37
C PRO A 345 23.98 -6.90 18.46
N ILE A 346 23.55 -6.86 19.72
CA ILE A 346 24.45 -6.64 20.86
C ILE A 346 25.46 -7.79 20.93
N GLY A 347 26.74 -7.45 21.08
CA GLY A 347 27.83 -8.41 21.18
C GLY A 347 28.37 -8.91 19.84
N SER A 348 27.78 -8.51 18.71
CA SER A 348 28.34 -8.78 17.37
C SER A 348 29.68 -8.07 17.14
N GLU A 349 30.42 -8.48 16.11
CA GLU A 349 31.65 -7.79 15.70
C GLU A 349 31.40 -6.33 15.32
N VAL A 350 30.31 -6.06 14.58
CA VAL A 350 29.89 -4.70 14.21
C VAL A 350 29.56 -3.86 15.44
N TRP A 351 28.95 -4.44 16.47
CA TRP A 351 28.72 -3.76 17.76
C TRP A 351 30.02 -3.38 18.47
N GLN A 352 31.02 -4.27 18.48
CA GLN A 352 32.34 -3.96 19.06
C GLN A 352 33.09 -2.92 18.25
N ALA A 353 32.98 -2.97 16.92
CA ALA A 353 33.54 -1.94 16.04
C ALA A 353 32.95 -0.56 16.35
N TRP A 354 31.61 -0.47 16.54
CA TRP A 354 30.97 0.78 16.94
C TRP A 354 31.42 1.28 18.31
N LYS A 355 31.63 0.38 19.29
CA LYS A 355 32.18 0.74 20.60
C LYS A 355 33.55 1.39 20.48
N LEU A 356 34.44 0.74 19.73
CA LEU A 356 35.79 1.26 19.50
C LEU A 356 35.74 2.62 18.80
N GLU A 357 34.90 2.78 17.78
CA GLU A 357 34.78 4.07 17.07
C GLU A 357 34.31 5.20 18.00
N HIS A 358 33.33 4.94 18.87
CA HIS A 358 32.88 5.93 19.84
C HIS A 358 33.97 6.29 20.84
N GLU A 359 34.77 5.32 21.27
CA GLU A 359 35.89 5.55 22.17
C GLU A 359 36.98 6.42 21.51
N LEU A 360 37.33 6.11 20.26
CA LEU A 360 38.31 6.86 19.46
C LEU A 360 37.85 8.30 19.20
N ARG A 361 36.58 8.49 18.85
CA ARG A 361 36.00 9.84 18.62
C ARG A 361 35.62 10.59 19.90
N GLY A 362 35.65 9.91 21.06
CA GLY A 362 35.23 10.49 22.33
C GLY A 362 33.72 10.81 22.36
N TRP A 363 32.91 9.99 21.69
CA TRP A 363 31.46 10.11 21.65
C TRP A 363 30.80 9.40 22.84
N PRO A 364 29.72 9.95 23.41
CA PRO A 364 28.90 9.26 24.40
C PRO A 364 28.43 7.90 23.89
N TRP A 365 28.77 6.82 24.60
CA TRP A 365 28.27 5.48 24.28
C TRP A 365 26.78 5.35 24.64
N LEU A 366 26.08 4.40 24.00
CA LEU A 366 24.67 4.14 24.26
C LEU A 366 24.43 3.67 25.72
N PRO A 367 23.31 4.07 26.35
CA PRO A 367 22.85 3.48 27.59
C PRO A 367 22.38 2.04 27.38
N ASP A 368 22.14 1.31 28.48
CA ASP A 368 21.65 -0.06 28.43
C ASP A 368 20.28 -0.12 27.72
N PRO A 369 20.17 -0.85 26.59
CA PRO A 369 18.90 -0.97 25.86
C PRO A 369 17.93 -1.98 26.51
N GLY A 370 18.24 -2.52 27.69
CA GLY A 370 17.37 -3.38 28.46
C GLY A 370 17.18 -4.75 27.79
N THR A 371 15.95 -5.09 27.41
CA THR A 371 15.61 -6.40 26.84
C THR A 371 15.83 -6.50 25.33
N MET A 372 16.24 -5.41 24.67
CA MET A 372 16.49 -5.42 23.23
C MET A 372 17.71 -6.28 22.88
N ARG A 373 17.62 -7.04 21.78
CA ARG A 373 18.72 -7.91 21.29
C ARG A 373 19.77 -7.16 20.46
N GLY A 374 19.52 -5.90 20.15
CA GLY A 374 20.28 -5.08 19.23
C GLY A 374 19.74 -3.67 19.20
N VAL A 375 20.51 -2.76 18.61
CA VAL A 375 20.14 -1.35 18.39
C VAL A 375 20.41 -1.01 16.93
N TYR A 376 20.15 0.23 16.53
CA TYR A 376 20.43 0.68 15.19
C TYR A 376 21.67 1.58 15.14
N PHE A 377 22.45 1.44 14.08
CA PHE A 377 23.60 2.30 13.72
C PHE A 377 23.62 2.50 12.19
N PRO A 378 24.38 3.48 11.67
CA PRO A 378 24.58 3.63 10.23
C PRO A 378 25.06 2.32 9.58
N ALA A 379 24.51 2.02 8.41
CA ALA A 379 24.75 0.78 7.71
C ALA A 379 26.21 0.62 7.28
N GLY A 380 26.72 -0.62 7.30
CA GLY A 380 28.10 -0.93 6.92
C GLY A 380 29.12 -0.72 8.04
N GLY A 381 28.67 -0.59 9.29
CA GLY A 381 29.53 -0.34 10.44
C GLY A 381 30.28 0.99 10.39
N PRO A 382 31.25 1.21 11.29
CA PRO A 382 32.05 2.45 11.31
C PRO A 382 32.76 2.77 9.99
N ALA A 383 33.19 1.76 9.25
CA ALA A 383 33.86 1.93 7.96
C ALA A 383 32.92 2.44 6.86
N GLY A 384 31.62 2.16 6.96
CA GLY A 384 30.58 2.63 6.04
C GLY A 384 29.99 4.00 6.38
N LEU A 385 30.50 4.67 7.42
CA LEU A 385 29.95 5.92 7.95
C LEU A 385 29.97 7.08 6.94
N GLU A 386 30.82 7.02 5.91
CA GLU A 386 30.96 8.06 4.89
C GLU A 386 29.64 8.36 4.17
N ALA A 387 28.87 7.34 3.78
CA ALA A 387 27.59 7.53 3.09
C ALA A 387 26.58 8.29 3.95
N PHE A 388 26.53 7.96 5.26
CA PHE A 388 25.67 8.66 6.22
C PHE A 388 26.15 10.10 6.46
N GLU A 389 27.47 10.32 6.56
CA GLU A 389 28.05 11.66 6.69
C GLU A 389 27.72 12.56 5.49
N GLN A 390 27.78 12.03 4.27
CA GLN A 390 27.43 12.75 3.05
C GLN A 390 25.97 13.20 3.07
N SER A 391 25.03 12.33 3.47
CA SER A 391 23.62 12.69 3.62
C SER A 391 23.41 13.77 4.70
N VAL A 392 24.13 13.70 5.82
CA VAL A 392 24.06 14.73 6.87
C VAL A 392 24.59 16.09 6.37
N ARG A 393 25.70 16.11 5.63
CA ARG A 393 26.27 17.36 5.10
C ARG A 393 25.38 17.99 4.02
N GLY A 394 24.88 17.19 3.09
CA GLY A 394 23.98 17.68 2.03
C GLY A 394 22.71 18.34 2.56
N THR A 395 22.21 17.91 3.73
CA THR A 395 21.07 18.53 4.41
C THR A 395 21.45 19.86 5.09
N ASN A 396 22.61 19.93 5.75
CA ASN A 396 23.06 21.15 6.42
C ASN A 396 23.30 22.30 5.41
N ASP A 397 23.90 22.01 4.25
CA ASP A 397 24.14 23.02 3.21
C ASP A 397 22.82 23.55 2.61
N ALA A 398 21.80 22.68 2.50
CA ALA A 398 20.47 23.07 2.03
C ALA A 398 19.70 23.91 3.07
N GLN A 399 19.84 23.63 4.36
CA GLN A 399 19.25 24.43 5.43
C GLN A 399 19.93 25.80 5.56
N GLN A 400 21.25 25.88 5.45
CA GLN A 400 21.98 27.15 5.50
C GLN A 400 21.74 28.04 4.28
N ALA A 401 21.36 27.47 3.13
CA ALA A 401 21.00 28.25 1.93
C ALA A 401 19.54 28.76 1.94
N ALA A 402 18.72 28.27 2.87
CA ALA A 402 17.30 28.63 3.01
C ALA A 402 17.04 29.69 4.11
N GLU A 403 18.03 29.94 4.98
CA GLU A 403 18.09 31.06 5.94
C GLU A 403 18.80 32.27 5.32
#